data_AF-A0A9P1MB44-F1
#
_entry.id   AF-A0A9P1MB44-F1
#
_cell.length_a   1.000
_cell.length_b   1.000
_cell.length_c   1.000
_cell.angle_alpha   90.00
_cell.angle_beta   90.00
_cell.angle_gamma   90.00
#
_symmetry.space_group_name_H-M   'P 1'
#
loop_
_entity.id
_entity.type
_entity.pdbx_description
1 polymer ?
#
loop_
_entity_poly.entity_id
_entity_poly.type
_entity_poly.pdbx_seq_one_letter_code
_entity_poly.pdbx_strand_id
1 'polypeptide(L)'
;MSSGRKHGKTRSHMAFENASTNVAAAQMRNALTGLAETVKDPHQKKLFETEMDNFFSLFRRYLNDKAQGNAVDWDRINPLRRTRWLNTKTSTTPMLSSS
;
A
#
# COMPACT_ATOMS: atom_id res chain seq x y z
N MET A 1 2.66 -33.55 -29.70
CA MET A 1 2.85 -33.24 -28.26
C MET A 1 3.39 -31.82 -28.17
N SER A 2 2.53 -30.83 -27.93
CA SER A 2 2.95 -29.43 -27.76
C SER A 2 2.30 -28.91 -26.49
N SER A 3 3.09 -28.46 -25.54
CA SER A 3 3.09 -27.07 -25.07
C SER A 3 3.88 -26.97 -23.77
N GLY A 4 4.61 -25.87 -23.58
CA GLY A 4 5.26 -25.58 -22.31
C GLY A 4 6.52 -24.73 -22.37
N ARG A 5 6.62 -23.75 -23.29
CA ARG A 5 7.62 -22.69 -23.17
C ARG A 5 7.30 -21.83 -21.94
N LYS A 6 7.81 -22.23 -20.77
CA LYS A 6 7.83 -21.39 -19.57
C LYS A 6 8.91 -20.32 -19.78
N HIS A 7 8.48 -19.13 -20.22
CA HIS A 7 9.33 -17.95 -20.29
C HIS A 7 9.75 -17.56 -18.87
N GLY A 8 10.94 -17.97 -18.47
CA GLY A 8 11.59 -17.49 -17.26
C GLY A 8 11.92 -16.02 -17.46
N LYS A 9 11.19 -15.13 -16.77
CA LYS A 9 11.49 -13.70 -16.74
C LYS A 9 12.98 -13.55 -16.40
N THR A 10 13.77 -13.11 -17.38
CA THR A 10 15.22 -13.06 -17.26
C THR A 10 15.60 -12.11 -16.13
N ARG A 11 16.61 -12.45 -15.33
CA ARG A 11 17.11 -11.63 -14.21
C ARG A 11 17.34 -10.15 -14.57
N SER A 12 17.64 -9.88 -15.84
CA SER A 12 17.75 -8.54 -16.44
C SER A 12 16.43 -7.77 -16.51
N HIS A 13 15.30 -8.41 -16.78
CA HIS A 13 13.99 -7.76 -16.86
C HIS A 13 13.54 -7.25 -15.48
N MET A 14 13.69 -8.09 -14.44
CA MET A 14 13.44 -7.71 -13.05
C MET A 14 14.40 -6.60 -12.56
N ALA A 15 15.67 -6.65 -12.96
CA ALA A 15 16.64 -5.61 -12.63
C ALA A 15 16.32 -4.27 -13.31
N PHE A 16 15.87 -4.29 -14.56
CA PHE A 16 15.44 -3.11 -15.30
C PHE A 16 14.20 -2.46 -14.67
N GLU A 17 13.18 -3.24 -14.32
CA GLU A 17 11.97 -2.72 -13.65
C GLU A 17 12.25 -2.15 -12.26
N ASN A 18 13.15 -2.78 -11.50
CA ASN A 18 13.61 -2.25 -10.22
C ASN A 18 14.38 -0.94 -10.39
N ALA A 19 15.25 -0.85 -11.41
CA ALA A 19 15.98 0.36 -11.74
C ALA A 19 15.03 1.51 -12.15
N SER A 20 14.07 1.25 -13.04
CA SER A 20 13.08 2.25 -13.46
C SER A 20 12.21 2.73 -12.29
N THR A 21 11.82 1.83 -11.40
CA THR A 21 11.07 2.14 -10.17
C THR A 21 11.87 3.04 -9.22
N ASN A 22 13.17 2.75 -9.06
CA ASN A 22 14.05 3.55 -8.22
C ASN A 22 14.30 4.95 -8.78
N VAL A 23 14.45 5.07 -10.10
CA VAL A 23 14.59 6.37 -10.77
C VAL A 23 13.33 7.21 -10.60
N ALA A 24 12.15 6.63 -10.83
CA ALA A 24 10.87 7.33 -10.65
C ALA A 24 10.68 7.81 -9.20
N ALA A 25 11.08 6.99 -8.22
CA ALA A 25 11.02 7.39 -6.82
C ALA A 25 12.01 8.51 -6.47
N ALA A 26 13.23 8.49 -7.01
CA ALA A 26 14.20 9.56 -6.79
C ALA A 26 13.71 10.90 -7.37
N GLN A 27 13.10 10.87 -8.56
CA GLN A 27 12.49 12.06 -9.16
C GLN A 27 11.37 12.63 -8.29
N MET A 28 10.50 11.76 -7.74
CA MET A 28 9.46 12.22 -6.83
C MET A 28 10.04 12.82 -5.56
N ARG A 29 11.08 12.22 -4.95
CA ARG A 29 11.72 12.77 -3.75
C ARG A 29 12.25 14.18 -4.00
N ASN A 30 12.93 14.39 -5.13
CA ASN A 30 13.45 15.70 -5.51
C ASN A 30 12.34 16.74 -5.67
N ALA A 31 11.23 16.36 -6.31
CA ALA A 31 10.06 17.23 -6.45
C ALA A 31 9.44 17.60 -5.10
N LEU A 32 9.31 16.64 -4.17
CA LEU A 32 8.77 16.88 -2.83
C LEU A 32 9.68 17.79 -2.00
N THR A 33 11.00 17.61 -2.09
CA THR A 33 11.96 18.53 -1.47
C THR A 33 11.83 19.93 -2.05
N GLY A 34 11.70 20.06 -3.37
CA GLY A 34 11.45 21.35 -4.02
C GLY A 34 10.16 22.03 -3.53
N LEU A 35 9.09 21.26 -3.29
CA LEU A 35 7.84 21.76 -2.73
C LEU A 35 8.01 22.20 -1.27
N ALA A 36 8.75 21.45 -0.46
CA ALA A 36 9.02 21.82 0.94
C ALA A 36 9.80 23.13 1.05
N GLU A 37 10.69 23.43 0.11
CA GLU A 37 11.41 24.71 0.05
C GLU A 37 10.52 25.92 -0.29
N THR A 38 9.32 25.72 -0.84
CA THR A 38 8.37 26.83 -1.07
C THR A 38 7.71 27.32 0.21
N VAL A 39 7.77 26.54 1.30
CA VAL A 39 7.17 26.87 2.59
C VAL A 39 8.12 27.77 3.38
N LYS A 40 7.72 29.04 3.56
CA LYS A 40 8.54 30.07 4.19
C LYS A 40 8.62 29.96 5.71
N ASP A 41 7.55 29.50 6.35
CA ASP A 41 7.50 29.35 7.80
C ASP A 41 8.21 28.04 8.23
N PRO A 42 9.26 28.10 9.07
CA PRO A 42 10.00 26.92 9.50
C PRO A 42 9.13 25.90 10.25
N HIS A 43 8.13 26.35 11.01
CA HIS A 43 7.26 25.45 11.76
C HIS A 43 6.32 24.68 10.83
N GLN A 44 5.68 25.38 9.89
CA GLN A 44 4.86 24.77 8.85
C GLN A 44 5.67 23.89 7.89
N LYS A 45 6.92 24.25 7.58
CA LYS A 45 7.81 23.46 6.72
C LYS A 45 8.06 22.08 7.31
N LYS A 46 8.33 21.97 8.62
CA LYS A 46 8.55 20.68 9.29
C LYS A 46 7.31 19.77 9.25
N LEU A 47 6.12 20.34 9.43
CA LEU A 47 4.87 19.60 9.31
C LEU A 47 4.66 19.12 7.87
N PHE A 48 4.90 19.99 6.90
CA PHE A 48 4.79 19.66 5.49
C PHE A 48 5.78 18.58 5.06
N GLU A 49 7.05 18.65 5.49
CA GLU A 49 8.06 17.60 5.26
C GLU A 49 7.59 16.24 5.79
N THR A 50 6.98 16.22 6.98
CA THR A 50 6.40 15.00 7.58
C THR A 50 5.27 14.43 6.71
N GLU A 51 4.40 15.28 6.17
CA GLU A 51 3.35 14.86 5.25
C GLU A 51 3.90 14.35 3.91
N MET A 52 4.95 14.99 3.38
CA MET A 52 5.63 14.57 2.15
C MET A 52 6.33 13.21 2.33
N ASP A 53 6.91 12.93 3.50
CA ASP A 53 7.47 11.62 3.84
C ASP A 53 6.39 10.53 3.89
N ASN A 54 5.24 10.82 4.50
CA ASN A 54 4.10 9.90 4.54
C ASN A 54 3.56 9.61 3.13
N PHE A 55 3.40 10.65 2.30
CA PHE A 55 3.01 10.50 0.91
C PHE A 55 4.02 9.66 0.12
N PHE A 56 5.32 9.89 0.30
CA PHE A 56 6.36 9.15 -0.39
C PHE A 56 6.34 7.64 -0.05
N SER A 57 6.06 7.29 1.20
CA SER A 57 5.85 5.89 1.63
C SER A 57 4.72 5.22 0.84
N LEU A 58 3.58 5.91 0.70
CA LEU A 58 2.45 5.41 -0.09
C LEU A 58 2.78 5.30 -1.58
N PHE A 59 3.51 6.28 -2.15
CA PHE A 59 3.94 6.24 -3.54
C PHE A 59 4.89 5.07 -3.83
N ARG A 60 5.84 4.80 -2.92
CA ARG A 60 6.72 3.63 -3.01
C ARG A 60 5.93 2.33 -2.97
N ARG A 61 4.95 2.22 -2.07
CA ARG A 61 4.06 1.05 -2.03
C ARG A 61 3.28 0.91 -3.33
N TYR A 62 2.77 2.00 -3.89
CA TYR A 62 2.07 2.00 -5.18
C TYR A 62 2.94 1.50 -6.33
N LEU A 63 4.20 1.95 -6.44
CA LEU A 63 5.10 1.46 -7.48
C LEU A 63 5.37 -0.04 -7.33
N ASN A 64 5.55 -0.52 -6.09
CA ASN A 64 5.72 -1.94 -5.80
C ASN A 64 4.46 -2.75 -6.15
N ASP A 65 3.27 -2.29 -5.76
CA ASP A 65 1.99 -2.95 -6.06
C ASP A 65 1.70 -2.98 -7.57
N LYS A 66 2.06 -1.92 -8.29
CA LYS A 66 1.97 -1.85 -9.76
C LYS A 66 2.91 -2.84 -10.44
N ALA A 67 4.16 -2.94 -9.98
CA ALA A 67 5.13 -3.90 -10.53
C ALA A 67 4.73 -5.36 -10.24
N GLN A 68 4.11 -5.62 -9.08
CA GLN A 68 3.65 -6.95 -8.70
C GLN A 68 2.33 -7.36 -9.35
N GLY A 69 1.54 -6.40 -9.85
CA GLY A 69 0.23 -6.67 -10.45
C GLY A 69 -0.79 -7.16 -9.41
N ASN A 70 -0.78 -6.56 -8.22
CA ASN A 70 -1.62 -6.93 -7.08
C ASN A 70 -3.08 -6.49 -7.28
N ALA A 71 -3.69 -6.91 -8.39
CA ALA A 71 -5.11 -6.72 -8.64
C ALA A 71 -5.92 -7.69 -7.77
N VAL A 72 -7.10 -7.25 -7.32
CA VAL A 72 -8.03 -8.11 -6.59
C VAL A 72 -8.40 -9.29 -7.49
N ASP A 73 -7.97 -10.48 -7.08
CA ASP A 73 -8.40 -11.73 -7.68
C ASP A 73 -9.80 -12.07 -7.16
N TRP A 74 -10.82 -11.73 -7.95
CA TRP A 74 -12.22 -11.90 -7.60
C TRP A 74 -12.59 -13.36 -7.33
N ASP A 75 -11.86 -14.32 -7.92
CA ASP A 75 -12.10 -15.77 -7.74
C ASP A 75 -11.59 -16.28 -6.38
N ARG A 76 -10.72 -15.53 -5.70
CA ARG A 76 -10.20 -15.88 -4.36
C ARG A 76 -11.00 -15.29 -3.21
N ILE A 77 -12.03 -14.50 -3.51
CA ILE A 77 -12.87 -13.89 -2.49
C ILE A 77 -13.77 -14.96 -1.87
N ASN A 78 -13.40 -15.42 -0.68
CA ASN A 78 -14.23 -16.32 0.10
C ASN A 78 -15.23 -15.53 0.96
N PRO A 79 -16.50 -15.96 1.05
CA PRO A 79 -17.44 -15.40 2.00
C PRO A 79 -16.87 -15.45 3.42
N LEU A 80 -16.95 -14.32 4.13
CA LEU A 80 -16.51 -14.27 5.52
C LEU A 80 -17.28 -15.29 6.35
N ARG A 81 -16.56 -16.12 7.12
CA ARG A 81 -17.18 -17.07 8.04
C ARG A 81 -18.03 -16.30 9.05
N ARG A 82 -19.29 -16.73 9.24
CA ARG A 82 -20.34 -16.09 10.07
C ARG A 82 -19.91 -15.71 11.50
N THR A 83 -18.79 -16.25 12.00
CA THR A 83 -18.25 -16.03 13.34
C THR A 83 -17.45 -14.74 13.56
N ARG A 84 -17.19 -13.91 12.52
CA ARG A 84 -16.45 -12.63 12.69
C ARG A 84 -17.36 -11.39 12.84
N TRP A 85 -18.65 -11.54 12.59
CA TRP A 85 -19.63 -10.49 12.84
C TRP A 85 -20.32 -10.77 14.18
N LEU A 86 -19.91 -10.09 15.25
CA LEU A 86 -20.69 -10.06 16.49
C LEU A 86 -22.00 -9.34 16.17
N ASN A 87 -23.10 -10.09 16.09
CA ASN A 87 -24.43 -9.51 15.95
C ASN A 87 -24.72 -8.66 17.20
N THR A 88 -24.97 -7.37 17.02
CA THR A 88 -25.27 -6.41 18.09
C THR A 88 -26.55 -6.73 18.88
N LYS A 89 -27.31 -7.77 18.48
CA LYS A 89 -28.54 -8.22 19.16
C LYS A 89 -28.33 -9.33 20.19
N THR A 90 -27.12 -9.91 20.33
CA THR A 90 -26.89 -11.01 21.28
C THR A 90 -26.10 -10.60 22.53
N SER A 91 -25.80 -9.31 22.72
CA SER A 91 -25.24 -8.81 23.99
C SER A 91 -26.35 -8.46 24.97
N THR A 92 -27.21 -9.43 25.32
CA THR A 92 -27.99 -9.32 26.55
C THR A 92 -27.14 -9.91 27.65
N THR A 93 -26.37 -9.05 28.31
CA THR A 93 -25.82 -9.31 29.65
C THR A 93 -27.00 -9.78 30.52
N PRO A 94 -26.96 -10.96 31.16
CA PRO A 94 -27.89 -11.20 32.25
C PRO A 94 -27.49 -10.23 33.37
N MET A 95 -28.22 -9.12 33.49
CA MET A 95 -28.30 -8.38 34.74
C MET A 95 -28.86 -9.38 35.76
N LEU A 96 -27.97 -10.01 36.55
CA LEU A 96 -28.39 -10.66 37.78
C LEU A 96 -28.93 -9.55 38.69
N SER A 97 -30.25 -9.40 38.65
CA SER A 97 -31.06 -8.78 39.68
C SER A 97 -31.01 -9.67 40.92
N SER A 98 -30.35 -9.15 41.95
CA SER A 98 -30.70 -9.22 43.38
C SER A 98 -31.07 -10.56 44.03
N SER A 99 -30.32 -10.89 45.07
CA SER A 99 -30.87 -11.22 46.40
C SER A 99 -29.97 -10.62 47.47
#